data_AF-A0A9E2HCU1-F1
#
_entry.id   AF-A0A9E2HCU1-F1
#
_cell.length_a   1.000
_cell.length_b   1.000
_cell.length_c   1.000
_cell.angle_alpha   90.00
_cell.angle_beta   90.00
_cell.angle_gamma   90.00
#
_symmetry.space_group_name_H-M   'P 1'
#
loop_
_entity.id
_entity.type
_entity.pdbx_description
1 polymer ?
#
loop_
_entity_poly.entity_id
_entity_poly.type
_entity_poly.pdbx_seq_one_letter_code
_entity_poly.pdbx_strand_id
1 'polypeptide(L)'
;MDTRELILKLKYNPRAVLELQPREFEEVVAELLAGMGWEVNLTPPSRDGGYDILAVSSDQTRLQTSWIVECKKYREDRPVGVEVTRGLLGVKAHIGVPNAIIVSTSGFTGGAIELSQARHDLHLVGADELSDWIDHYAVSPKGEPHSTAKAFLSCFISYSHEDEPFAQKLAAALRRNGVRVWFASDDIRPGERIRDQIKKAIAAFDRLIFVLSESSMKSNWVRSEILDALSREQSGSQNVLFPIGLAPIEEIQRWESFDADSGRDLAREIRSYFIPDFSGWKNPTSFETQLQRVINALHVRDRQEATDQKPSIDMSDGIKKLASSNVRGIADRLCAQIDDVFSQPIENADKIRMLERLFCSEIEDSLESISSCEDKRQKAESKGEKASNLAEALGSGITGIGMARIACDLKHKKHALEAALDELRFLTKDSKDLPNLGDSLKRVVRVTLQG
;
A
#
# COMPACT_ATOMS: atom_id res chain seq x y z
N MET A 1 23.04 17.86 5.22
CA MET A 1 22.84 19.23 4.68
C MET A 1 21.53 19.19 3.92
N ASP A 2 20.71 20.23 3.98
CA ASP A 2 19.49 20.29 3.15
C ASP A 2 19.88 20.32 1.67
N THR A 3 19.23 19.51 0.82
CA THR A 3 19.51 19.41 -0.63
C THR A 3 19.38 20.78 -1.31
N ARG A 4 18.46 21.64 -0.84
CA ARG A 4 18.31 22.99 -1.36
C ARG A 4 19.51 23.88 -1.06
N GLU A 5 20.01 23.81 0.17
CA GLU A 5 21.21 24.53 0.58
C GLU A 5 22.44 24.04 -0.22
N LEU A 6 22.50 22.74 -0.52
CA LEU A 6 23.51 22.16 -1.38
C LEU A 6 23.44 22.72 -2.80
N ILE A 7 22.26 22.76 -3.43
CA ILE A 7 22.09 23.36 -4.77
C ILE A 7 22.49 24.83 -4.79
N LEU A 8 22.12 25.60 -3.75
CA LEU A 8 22.55 26.99 -3.64
C LEU A 8 24.07 27.14 -3.55
N LYS A 9 24.78 26.19 -2.92
CA LYS A 9 26.25 26.15 -2.94
C LYS A 9 26.80 25.79 -4.32
N LEU A 10 26.16 24.84 -5.00
CA LEU A 10 26.53 24.45 -6.36
C LEU A 10 26.39 25.62 -7.35
N LYS A 11 25.41 26.52 -7.19
CA LYS A 11 25.33 27.76 -8.00
C LYS A 11 26.60 28.62 -7.94
N TYR A 12 27.26 28.68 -6.79
CA TYR A 12 28.51 29.45 -6.64
C TYR A 12 29.75 28.68 -7.11
N ASN A 13 29.69 27.34 -7.10
CA ASN A 13 30.77 26.48 -7.56
C ASN A 13 30.22 25.20 -8.21
N PRO A 14 29.83 25.23 -9.50
CA PRO A 14 29.20 24.10 -10.17
C PRO A 14 30.06 22.83 -10.20
N ARG A 15 31.40 22.99 -10.21
CA ARG A 15 32.35 21.86 -10.20
C ARG A 15 32.28 21.00 -8.93
N ALA A 16 31.76 21.54 -7.83
CA ALA A 16 31.58 20.78 -6.60
C ALA A 16 30.58 19.62 -6.75
N VAL A 17 29.79 19.56 -7.84
CA VAL A 17 28.92 18.42 -8.15
C VAL A 17 29.71 17.10 -8.27
N LEU A 18 30.98 17.15 -8.67
CA LEU A 18 31.86 15.99 -8.79
C LEU A 18 32.24 15.39 -7.43
N GLU A 19 32.18 16.19 -6.37
CA GLU A 19 32.55 15.81 -5.00
C GLU A 19 31.40 15.10 -4.26
N LEU A 20 30.17 15.20 -4.77
CA LEU A 20 28.97 14.59 -4.18
C LEU A 20 29.06 13.06 -4.12
N GLN A 21 28.42 12.44 -3.13
CA GLN A 21 28.13 11.02 -3.19
C GLN A 21 27.10 10.72 -4.28
N PRO A 22 27.08 9.50 -4.87
CA PRO A 22 26.09 9.16 -5.90
C PRO A 22 24.65 9.43 -5.49
N ARG A 23 24.29 9.09 -4.25
CA ARG A 23 22.95 9.36 -3.72
C ARG A 23 22.64 10.84 -3.58
N GLU A 24 23.60 11.65 -3.11
CA GLU A 24 23.43 13.11 -3.02
C GLU A 24 23.25 13.72 -4.42
N PHE A 25 23.91 13.16 -5.43
CA PHE A 25 23.72 13.57 -6.81
C PHE A 25 22.30 13.27 -7.32
N GLU A 26 21.77 12.06 -7.05
CA GLU A 26 20.38 11.71 -7.36
C GLU A 26 19.38 12.66 -6.68
N GLU A 27 19.60 12.98 -5.40
CA GLU A 27 18.77 13.93 -4.63
C GLU A 27 18.80 15.34 -5.21
N VAL A 28 19.98 15.82 -5.62
CA VAL A 28 20.13 17.11 -6.30
C VAL A 28 19.36 17.14 -7.61
N VAL A 29 19.50 16.12 -8.46
CA VAL A 29 18.77 16.04 -9.74
C VAL A 29 17.26 16.00 -9.51
N ALA A 30 16.79 15.25 -8.51
CA ALA A 30 15.37 15.19 -8.15
C ALA A 30 14.83 16.56 -7.73
N GLU A 31 15.55 17.30 -6.90
CA GLU A 31 15.13 18.64 -6.46
C GLU A 31 15.23 19.67 -7.60
N LEU A 32 16.19 19.56 -8.52
CA LEU A 32 16.27 20.41 -9.71
C LEU A 32 15.05 20.25 -10.62
N LEU A 33 14.68 19.00 -10.95
CA LEU A 33 13.48 18.69 -11.73
C LEU A 33 12.23 19.23 -11.05
N ALA A 34 12.14 19.09 -9.74
CA ALA A 34 11.02 19.61 -8.97
C ALA A 34 10.97 21.15 -8.93
N GLY A 35 12.14 21.79 -8.91
CA GLY A 35 12.29 23.25 -9.11
C GLY A 35 11.76 23.73 -10.46
N MET A 36 11.81 22.88 -11.50
CA MET A 36 11.16 23.13 -12.80
C MET A 36 9.65 22.89 -12.79
N GLY A 37 9.07 22.58 -11.62
CA GLY A 37 7.64 22.33 -11.44
C GLY A 37 7.21 20.90 -11.76
N TRP A 38 8.15 19.96 -11.91
CA TRP A 38 7.83 18.55 -12.14
C TRP A 38 7.42 17.89 -10.83
N GLU A 39 6.57 16.88 -10.92
CA GLU A 39 6.28 16.00 -9.79
C GLU A 39 7.30 14.87 -9.77
N VAL A 40 8.03 14.71 -8.68
CA VAL A 40 9.22 13.87 -8.62
C VAL A 40 9.11 12.83 -7.51
N ASN A 41 9.53 11.60 -7.79
CA ASN A 41 9.69 10.52 -6.83
C ASN A 41 11.08 9.92 -7.01
N LEU A 42 11.92 10.08 -5.98
CA LEU A 42 13.25 9.49 -5.92
C LEU A 42 13.13 8.04 -5.43
N THR A 43 13.65 7.09 -6.20
CA THR A 43 13.59 5.67 -5.84
C THR A 43 14.50 5.38 -4.64
N PRO A 44 14.21 4.32 -3.85
CA PRO A 44 15.15 3.86 -2.83
C PRO A 44 16.49 3.44 -3.45
N PRO A 45 17.60 3.51 -2.71
CA PRO A 45 18.90 3.05 -3.21
C PRO A 45 18.83 1.58 -3.64
N SER A 46 19.07 1.31 -4.93
CA SER A 46 19.09 -0.04 -5.51
C SER A 46 20.43 -0.28 -6.22
N ARG A 47 20.89 -1.54 -6.28
CA ARG A 47 22.15 -1.96 -6.92
C ARG A 47 21.95 -2.57 -8.31
N ASP A 48 20.72 -2.56 -8.82
CA ASP A 48 20.24 -3.58 -9.75
C ASP A 48 20.02 -3.07 -11.19
N GLY A 49 20.52 -1.85 -11.51
CA GLY A 49 20.45 -1.27 -12.86
C GLY A 49 19.04 -0.84 -13.27
N GLY A 50 18.35 -0.12 -12.38
CA GLY A 50 17.02 0.44 -12.58
C GLY A 50 17.06 1.87 -13.15
N TYR A 51 16.21 2.72 -12.58
CA TYR A 51 16.21 4.17 -12.73
C TYR A 51 16.22 4.79 -11.33
N ASP A 52 16.78 5.97 -11.19
CA ASP A 52 16.93 6.63 -9.89
C ASP A 52 15.73 7.52 -9.56
N ILE A 53 15.13 8.13 -10.58
CA ILE A 53 14.03 9.07 -10.38
C ILE A 53 12.91 8.77 -11.36
N LEU A 54 11.69 8.78 -10.85
CA LEU A 54 10.49 8.85 -11.66
C LEU A 54 9.93 10.27 -11.56
N ALA A 55 9.64 10.88 -12.69
CA ALA A 55 9.11 12.24 -12.73
C ALA A 55 7.92 12.39 -13.68
N VAL A 56 7.09 13.39 -13.41
CA VAL A 56 5.96 13.77 -14.26
C VAL A 56 6.04 15.26 -14.55
N SER A 57 6.14 15.61 -15.82
CA SER A 57 6.05 16.99 -16.28
C SER A 57 4.60 17.29 -16.68
N SER A 58 4.11 18.49 -16.40
CA SER A 58 2.84 18.98 -16.93
C SER A 58 3.10 20.15 -17.87
N ASP A 59 2.51 20.14 -19.05
CA ASP A 59 2.58 21.29 -19.95
C ASP A 59 1.53 22.36 -19.62
N GLN A 60 1.51 23.46 -20.39
CA GLN A 60 0.53 24.54 -20.23
C GLN A 60 -0.92 24.09 -20.45
N THR A 61 -1.13 22.97 -21.16
CA THR A 61 -2.44 22.36 -21.38
C THR A 61 -2.86 21.39 -20.26
N ARG A 62 -2.01 21.22 -19.24
CA ARG A 62 -2.10 20.23 -18.16
C ARG A 62 -1.97 18.79 -18.63
N LEU A 63 -1.43 18.55 -19.82
CA LEU A 63 -1.10 17.21 -20.26
C LEU A 63 0.11 16.73 -19.45
N GLN A 64 -0.08 15.64 -18.73
CA GLN A 64 0.95 15.02 -17.92
C GLN A 64 1.73 14.01 -18.74
N THR A 65 3.06 14.09 -18.68
CA THR A 65 3.99 13.17 -19.34
C THR A 65 4.92 12.59 -18.30
N SER A 66 5.03 11.25 -18.26
CA SER A 66 5.92 10.56 -17.32
C SER A 66 7.32 10.33 -17.91
N TRP A 67 8.31 10.32 -17.02
CA TRP A 67 9.73 10.23 -17.32
C TRP A 67 10.40 9.31 -16.30
N ILE A 68 11.33 8.48 -16.74
CA ILE A 68 12.32 7.87 -15.86
C ILE A 68 13.67 8.57 -16.06
N VAL A 69 14.43 8.70 -14.98
CA VAL A 69 15.73 9.39 -14.99
C VAL A 69 16.77 8.49 -14.35
N GLU A 70 17.89 8.34 -15.05
CA GLU A 70 19.09 7.66 -14.56
C GLU A 70 20.20 8.69 -14.31
N CYS A 71 20.77 8.69 -13.12
CA CYS A 71 21.84 9.58 -12.70
C CYS A 71 23.19 8.84 -12.76
N LYS A 72 24.12 9.33 -13.59
CA LYS A 72 25.48 8.78 -13.69
C LYS A 72 26.51 9.79 -13.21
N LYS A 73 26.93 9.65 -11.95
CA LYS A 73 28.05 10.44 -11.40
C LYS A 73 29.40 9.87 -11.84
N TYR A 74 29.91 10.36 -12.96
CA TYR A 74 31.22 9.98 -13.49
C TYR A 74 32.22 11.13 -13.44
N ARG A 75 33.51 10.78 -13.57
CA ARG A 75 34.57 11.78 -13.77
C ARG A 75 34.43 12.43 -15.14
N GLU A 76 34.85 13.69 -15.28
CA GLU A 76 34.75 14.46 -16.52
C GLU A 76 35.36 13.73 -17.73
N ASP A 77 36.47 13.02 -17.53
CA ASP A 77 37.18 12.24 -18.55
C ASP A 77 36.52 10.90 -18.92
N ARG A 78 35.39 10.56 -18.29
CA ARG A 78 34.68 9.30 -18.49
C ARG A 78 33.26 9.56 -18.99
N PRO A 79 33.06 9.69 -20.32
CA PRO A 79 31.74 9.91 -20.87
C PRO A 79 30.82 8.69 -20.71
N VAL A 80 29.52 8.93 -20.61
CA VAL A 80 28.50 7.88 -20.57
C VAL A 80 28.39 7.23 -21.95
N GLY A 81 28.57 5.91 -21.99
CA GLY A 81 28.54 5.13 -23.23
C GLY A 81 27.14 4.71 -23.68
N VAL A 82 27.04 4.33 -24.95
CA VAL A 82 25.77 3.93 -25.60
C VAL A 82 25.07 2.73 -24.93
N GLU A 83 25.82 1.87 -24.25
CA GLU A 83 25.23 0.73 -23.54
C GLU A 83 24.34 1.17 -22.37
N VAL A 84 24.70 2.26 -21.67
CA VAL A 84 23.85 2.82 -20.60
C VAL A 84 22.54 3.35 -21.19
N THR A 85 22.62 4.07 -22.31
CA THR A 85 21.43 4.59 -23.02
C THR A 85 20.51 3.47 -23.50
N ARG A 86 21.06 2.39 -24.05
CA ARG A 86 20.28 1.22 -24.50
C ARG A 86 19.65 0.47 -23.34
N GLY A 87 20.38 0.34 -22.22
CA GLY A 87 19.87 -0.24 -20.99
C GLY A 87 18.65 0.51 -20.47
N LEU A 88 18.76 1.85 -20.34
CA LEU A 88 17.64 2.67 -19.87
C LEU A 88 16.45 2.64 -20.83
N LEU A 89 16.67 2.63 -22.14
CA LEU A 89 15.59 2.45 -23.12
C LEU A 89 14.88 1.09 -22.96
N GLY A 90 15.61 0.04 -22.61
CA GLY A 90 15.03 -1.26 -22.27
C GLY A 90 14.13 -1.17 -21.03
N VAL A 91 14.61 -0.53 -19.97
CA VAL A 91 13.84 -0.29 -18.73
C VAL A 91 12.59 0.56 -19.02
N LYS A 92 12.73 1.63 -19.80
CA LYS A 92 11.63 2.50 -20.24
C LYS A 92 10.53 1.74 -20.96
N ALA A 93 10.90 0.94 -21.97
CA ALA A 93 9.97 0.14 -22.75
C ALA A 93 9.26 -0.88 -21.85
N HIS A 94 10.03 -1.54 -21.00
CA HIS A 94 9.51 -2.53 -20.05
C HIS A 94 8.49 -1.93 -19.06
N ILE A 95 8.75 -0.74 -18.51
CA ILE A 95 7.85 -0.06 -17.57
C ILE A 95 6.66 0.60 -18.29
N GLY A 96 6.76 0.83 -19.61
CA GLY A 96 5.74 1.52 -20.40
C GLY A 96 5.71 3.03 -20.20
N VAL A 97 6.85 3.65 -19.86
CA VAL A 97 6.97 5.12 -19.70
C VAL A 97 7.31 5.75 -21.05
N PRO A 98 6.69 6.88 -21.43
CA PRO A 98 6.85 7.46 -22.75
C PRO A 98 8.23 8.08 -22.97
N ASN A 99 8.92 8.55 -21.94
CA ASN A 99 10.23 9.21 -22.07
C ASN A 99 11.27 8.77 -21.02
N ALA A 100 12.54 8.90 -21.35
CA ALA A 100 13.66 8.68 -20.44
C ALA A 100 14.71 9.81 -20.53
N ILE A 101 15.38 10.08 -19.41
CA ILE A 101 16.46 11.05 -19.29
C ILE A 101 17.68 10.36 -18.67
N ILE A 102 18.89 10.64 -19.19
CA ILE A 102 20.13 10.36 -18.46
C ILE A 102 20.77 11.67 -18.07
N VAL A 103 21.06 11.81 -16.78
CA VAL A 103 21.75 12.97 -16.22
C VAL A 103 23.14 12.55 -15.77
N SER A 104 24.17 13.26 -16.25
CA SER A 104 25.57 12.90 -15.98
C SER A 104 26.36 14.12 -15.52
N THR A 105 27.32 13.89 -14.62
CA THR A 105 28.35 14.90 -14.28
C THR A 105 29.50 14.95 -15.30
N SER A 106 29.44 14.12 -16.34
CA SER A 106 30.37 14.09 -17.47
C SER A 106 29.60 14.19 -18.80
N GLY A 107 30.32 14.17 -19.93
CA GLY A 107 29.71 14.14 -21.26
C GLY A 107 29.17 12.76 -21.67
N PHE A 108 28.76 12.66 -22.93
CA PHE A 108 28.28 11.43 -23.57
C PHE A 108 29.17 11.04 -24.74
N THR A 109 29.27 9.75 -25.04
CA THR A 109 29.99 9.31 -26.25
C THR A 109 29.21 9.65 -27.52
N GLY A 110 29.89 9.75 -28.66
CA GLY A 110 29.23 10.02 -29.95
C GLY A 110 28.08 9.06 -30.25
N GLY A 111 28.23 7.76 -29.99
CA GLY A 111 27.16 6.78 -30.17
C GLY A 111 25.95 6.96 -29.24
N ALA A 112 26.14 7.50 -28.03
CA ALA A 112 25.04 7.84 -27.14
C ALA A 112 24.28 9.07 -27.66
N ILE A 113 25.01 10.09 -28.12
CA ILE A 113 24.46 11.31 -28.72
C ILE A 113 23.67 10.98 -29.99
N GLU A 114 24.24 10.21 -30.91
CA GLU A 114 23.57 9.75 -32.13
C GLU A 114 22.26 9.00 -31.83
N LEU A 115 22.27 8.14 -30.80
CA LEU A 115 21.07 7.40 -30.40
C LEU A 115 19.98 8.32 -29.84
N SER A 116 20.33 9.31 -29.03
CA SER A 116 19.38 10.29 -28.51
C SER A 116 18.85 11.19 -29.64
N GLN A 117 19.69 11.64 -30.56
CA GLN A 117 19.24 12.44 -31.72
C GLN A 117 18.29 11.67 -32.64
N ALA A 118 18.47 10.35 -32.76
CA ALA A 118 17.58 9.48 -33.53
C ALA A 118 16.24 9.19 -32.81
N ARG A 119 16.05 9.61 -31.57
CA ARG A 119 14.92 9.22 -30.71
C ARG A 119 14.37 10.39 -29.90
N HIS A 120 13.12 10.78 -30.15
CA HIS A 120 12.45 11.84 -29.38
C HIS A 120 12.15 11.48 -27.92
N ASP A 121 12.24 10.19 -27.57
CA ASP A 121 11.87 9.64 -26.26
C ASP A 121 13.07 9.37 -25.34
N LEU A 122 14.28 9.80 -25.72
CA LEU A 122 15.51 9.70 -24.93
C LEU A 122 16.27 11.03 -24.93
N HIS A 123 16.46 11.59 -23.74
CA HIS A 123 17.12 12.88 -23.54
C HIS A 123 18.41 12.70 -22.75
N LEU A 124 19.46 13.44 -23.12
CA LEU A 124 20.76 13.41 -22.45
C LEU A 124 21.03 14.78 -21.85
N VAL A 125 21.44 14.80 -20.59
CA VAL A 125 21.77 16.01 -19.83
C VAL A 125 23.19 15.83 -19.32
N GLY A 126 24.13 16.52 -19.95
CA GLY A 126 25.55 16.47 -19.61
C GLY A 126 25.91 17.51 -18.56
N ALA A 127 27.20 17.66 -18.33
CA ALA A 127 27.72 18.62 -17.36
C ALA A 127 27.28 20.07 -17.65
N ASP A 128 27.22 20.45 -18.93
CA ASP A 128 26.86 21.82 -19.35
C ASP A 128 25.36 22.08 -19.09
N GLU A 129 24.48 21.20 -19.58
CA GLU A 129 23.03 21.35 -19.36
C GLU A 129 22.65 21.23 -17.87
N LEU A 130 23.35 20.37 -17.13
CA LEU A 130 23.17 20.26 -15.68
C LEU A 130 23.60 21.55 -14.97
N SER A 131 24.68 22.19 -15.42
CA SER A 131 25.09 23.51 -14.89
C SER A 131 24.01 24.54 -15.14
N ASP A 132 23.40 24.55 -16.33
CA ASP A 132 22.28 25.44 -16.64
C ASP A 132 21.07 25.17 -15.73
N TRP A 133 20.76 23.90 -15.45
CA TRP A 133 19.70 23.53 -14.50
C TRP A 133 19.98 24.06 -13.11
N ILE A 134 21.22 23.94 -12.63
CA ILE A 134 21.66 24.45 -11.33
C ILE A 134 21.52 25.97 -11.30
N ASP A 135 22.00 26.70 -12.30
CA ASP A 135 21.99 28.17 -12.33
C ASP A 135 20.56 28.73 -12.32
N HIS A 136 19.67 28.11 -13.08
CA HIS A 136 18.26 28.51 -13.18
C HIS A 136 17.37 27.96 -12.06
N TYR A 137 17.92 27.16 -11.14
CA TYR A 137 17.15 26.62 -10.04
C TYR A 137 16.49 27.72 -9.21
N ALA A 138 15.17 27.69 -9.15
CA ALA A 138 14.38 28.52 -8.25
C ALA A 138 13.59 27.59 -7.33
N VAL A 139 13.52 27.96 -6.05
CA VAL A 139 12.69 27.21 -5.11
C VAL A 139 11.24 27.29 -5.57
N SER A 140 10.63 26.14 -5.82
CA SER A 140 9.24 26.07 -6.25
C SER A 140 8.32 26.77 -5.23
N PRO A 141 7.35 27.61 -5.67
CA PRO A 141 6.43 28.29 -4.77
C PRO A 141 5.50 27.34 -3.99
N LYS A 142 5.49 26.03 -4.30
CA LYS A 142 4.78 25.01 -3.53
C LYS A 142 5.42 24.68 -2.16
N GLY A 143 6.55 25.29 -1.79
CA GLY A 143 7.04 25.40 -0.41
C GLY A 143 7.57 24.13 0.29
N GLU A 144 7.13 22.94 -0.10
CA GLU A 144 7.53 21.68 0.53
C GLU A 144 8.86 21.17 -0.08
N PRO A 145 9.84 20.69 0.73
CA PRO A 145 11.02 20.00 0.21
C PRO A 145 10.59 18.79 -0.63
N HIS A 146 11.10 18.65 -1.86
CA HIS A 146 10.73 17.52 -2.73
C HIS A 146 11.46 16.23 -2.31
N SER A 147 12.29 16.31 -1.27
CA SER A 147 12.83 15.20 -0.50
C SER A 147 11.80 14.52 0.41
N THR A 148 10.68 15.17 0.75
CA THR A 148 9.60 14.50 1.46
C THR A 148 8.56 14.01 0.47
N ALA A 149 8.58 12.70 0.23
CA ALA A 149 7.59 11.89 -0.46
C ALA A 149 6.19 12.54 -0.50
N LYS A 150 5.91 13.34 -1.54
CA LYS A 150 4.52 13.62 -1.89
C LYS A 150 4.00 12.32 -2.47
N ALA A 151 3.30 11.55 -1.64
CA ALA A 151 2.85 10.20 -1.91
C ALA A 151 1.73 10.20 -2.96
N PHE A 152 2.06 10.53 -4.20
CA PHE A 152 1.18 10.25 -5.31
C PHE A 152 1.01 8.74 -5.38
N LEU A 153 -0.16 8.23 -4.98
CA LEU A 153 -0.50 6.81 -5.00
C LEU A 153 -0.13 6.22 -6.36
N SER A 154 0.95 5.45 -6.35
CA SER A 154 1.47 4.75 -7.51
C SER A 154 0.98 3.31 -7.49
N CYS A 155 0.26 2.91 -8.54
CA CYS A 155 -0.27 1.56 -8.69
C CYS A 155 0.39 0.86 -9.87
N PHE A 156 0.82 -0.37 -9.66
CA PHE A 156 1.13 -1.31 -10.73
C PHE A 156 -0.07 -2.22 -10.97
N ILE A 157 -0.55 -2.35 -12.20
CA ILE A 157 -1.59 -3.32 -12.56
C ILE A 157 -0.88 -4.56 -13.12
N SER A 158 -1.00 -5.66 -12.40
CA SER A 158 -0.62 -6.99 -12.87
C SER A 158 -1.83 -7.69 -13.48
N TYR A 159 -1.74 -8.08 -14.75
CA TYR A 159 -2.83 -8.67 -15.52
C TYR A 159 -2.31 -9.75 -16.49
N SER A 160 -3.18 -10.66 -16.96
CA SER A 160 -2.83 -11.56 -18.07
C SER A 160 -2.92 -10.79 -19.39
N HIS A 161 -2.07 -11.08 -20.38
CA HIS A 161 -2.16 -10.47 -21.71
C HIS A 161 -3.58 -10.56 -22.33
N GLU A 162 -4.33 -11.63 -22.05
CA GLU A 162 -5.72 -11.79 -22.52
C GLU A 162 -6.68 -10.71 -21.97
N ASP A 163 -6.31 -10.09 -20.84
CA ASP A 163 -7.10 -9.07 -20.15
C ASP A 163 -6.62 -7.64 -20.48
N GLU A 164 -5.71 -7.47 -21.43
CA GLU A 164 -5.15 -6.16 -21.79
C GLU A 164 -6.20 -5.08 -22.08
N PRO A 165 -7.29 -5.35 -22.82
CA PRO A 165 -8.33 -4.35 -23.06
C PRO A 165 -8.97 -3.82 -21.78
N PHE A 166 -9.11 -4.67 -20.77
CA PHE A 166 -9.61 -4.28 -19.45
C PHE A 166 -8.56 -3.48 -18.68
N ALA A 167 -7.31 -3.96 -18.63
CA ALA A 167 -6.22 -3.30 -17.92
C ALA A 167 -5.96 -1.88 -18.45
N GLN A 168 -5.96 -1.69 -19.77
CA GLN A 168 -5.84 -0.37 -20.39
C GLN A 168 -6.99 0.56 -20.00
N LYS A 169 -8.24 0.05 -20.00
CA LYS A 169 -9.43 0.82 -19.60
C LYS A 169 -9.36 1.23 -18.13
N LEU A 170 -8.97 0.31 -17.24
CA LEU A 170 -8.80 0.57 -15.81
C LEU A 170 -7.71 1.61 -15.57
N ALA A 171 -6.55 1.45 -16.20
CA ALA A 171 -5.45 2.39 -16.09
C ALA A 171 -5.84 3.81 -16.54
N ALA A 172 -6.51 3.93 -17.68
CA ALA A 172 -7.01 5.22 -18.16
C ALA A 172 -8.01 5.85 -17.17
N ALA A 173 -8.89 5.05 -16.59
CA ALA A 173 -9.89 5.54 -15.64
C ALA A 173 -9.27 5.96 -14.29
N LEU A 174 -8.33 5.19 -13.76
CA LEU A 174 -7.57 5.53 -12.55
C LEU A 174 -6.72 6.80 -12.75
N ARG A 175 -6.04 6.93 -13.90
CA ARG A 175 -5.28 8.13 -14.26
C ARG A 175 -6.14 9.39 -14.31
N ARG A 176 -7.36 9.30 -14.89
CA ARG A 176 -8.33 10.41 -14.88
C ARG A 176 -8.76 10.83 -13.47
N ASN A 177 -8.63 9.94 -12.49
CA ASN A 177 -8.94 10.19 -11.07
C ASN A 177 -7.68 10.50 -10.23
N GLY A 178 -6.57 10.88 -10.86
CA GLY A 178 -5.35 11.34 -10.17
C GLY A 178 -4.47 10.21 -9.62
N VAL A 179 -4.77 8.95 -9.91
CA VAL A 179 -3.93 7.80 -9.51
C VAL A 179 -2.85 7.58 -10.57
N ARG A 180 -1.58 7.53 -10.17
CA ARG A 180 -0.48 7.18 -11.08
C ARG A 180 -0.53 5.68 -11.32
N VAL A 181 -0.70 5.26 -12.56
CA VAL A 181 -0.82 3.85 -12.91
C VAL A 181 0.23 3.45 -13.93
N TRP A 182 0.94 2.36 -13.61
CA TRP A 182 1.75 1.58 -14.54
C TRP A 182 1.08 0.25 -14.80
N PHE A 183 1.17 -0.21 -16.04
CA PHE A 183 0.81 -1.56 -16.44
C PHE A 183 1.76 -1.92 -17.57
N ALA A 184 2.42 -3.07 -17.46
CA ALA A 184 3.33 -3.54 -18.49
C ALA A 184 2.51 -4.28 -19.56
N SER A 185 2.42 -3.71 -20.76
CA SER A 185 2.10 -4.48 -21.98
C SER A 185 3.39 -5.13 -22.44
N ASP A 186 3.42 -6.46 -22.53
CA ASP A 186 4.62 -7.21 -22.85
C ASP A 186 5.23 -6.81 -24.21
N ASP A 187 6.48 -6.34 -24.16
CA ASP A 187 7.50 -6.74 -25.14
C ASP A 187 8.58 -7.50 -24.36
N ILE A 188 8.29 -8.76 -24.05
CA ILE A 188 9.22 -9.71 -23.43
C ILE A 188 10.42 -9.89 -24.37
N ARG A 189 11.60 -9.43 -23.96
CA ARG A 189 12.84 -9.83 -24.64
C ARG A 189 13.14 -11.29 -24.31
N PRO A 190 13.37 -12.16 -25.31
CA PRO A 190 13.87 -13.51 -25.06
C PRO A 190 15.20 -13.44 -24.29
N GLY A 191 15.24 -13.98 -23.06
CA GLY A 191 16.48 -14.13 -22.29
C GLY A 191 16.51 -13.52 -20.90
N GLU A 192 15.57 -12.63 -20.53
CA GLU A 192 15.44 -12.14 -19.15
C GLU A 192 14.29 -12.83 -18.42
N ARG A 193 14.47 -13.10 -17.12
CA ARG A 193 13.41 -13.66 -16.29
C ARG A 193 12.41 -12.54 -16.02
N ILE A 194 11.21 -12.67 -16.57
CA ILE A 194 10.02 -11.83 -16.29
C ILE A 194 9.89 -11.51 -14.78
N ARG A 195 10.36 -12.42 -13.91
CA ARG A 195 10.38 -12.34 -12.43
C ARG A 195 11.11 -11.12 -11.86
N ASP A 196 12.22 -10.71 -12.46
CA ASP A 196 13.07 -9.64 -11.91
C ASP A 196 12.50 -8.25 -12.24
N GLN A 197 11.75 -8.20 -13.34
CA GLN A 197 11.09 -7.04 -13.90
C GLN A 197 9.92 -6.58 -13.01
N ILE A 198 9.08 -7.52 -12.52
CA ILE A 198 7.95 -7.15 -11.66
C ILE A 198 8.36 -6.90 -10.19
N LYS A 199 9.40 -7.56 -9.68
CA LYS A 199 10.01 -7.18 -8.39
C LYS A 199 10.47 -5.73 -8.36
N LYS A 200 11.09 -5.26 -9.45
CA LYS A 200 11.50 -3.86 -9.62
C LYS A 200 10.31 -2.90 -9.69
N ALA A 201 9.25 -3.29 -10.40
CA ALA A 201 8.00 -2.51 -10.44
C ALA A 201 7.36 -2.41 -9.03
N ILE A 202 7.21 -3.52 -8.31
CA ILE A 202 6.65 -3.55 -6.95
C ILE A 202 7.51 -2.75 -5.96
N ALA A 203 8.83 -2.76 -6.12
CA ALA A 203 9.72 -1.95 -5.29
C ALA A 203 9.55 -0.44 -5.55
N ALA A 204 9.23 -0.06 -6.79
CA ALA A 204 9.11 1.33 -7.21
C ALA A 204 7.71 1.94 -7.05
N PHE A 205 6.67 1.11 -6.88
CA PHE A 205 5.28 1.56 -6.76
C PHE A 205 4.70 1.30 -5.38
N ASP A 206 3.80 2.19 -4.93
CA ASP A 206 3.18 2.15 -3.61
C ASP A 206 2.23 0.97 -3.44
N ARG A 207 1.56 0.54 -4.53
CA ARG A 207 0.43 -0.39 -4.54
C ARG A 207 0.48 -1.33 -5.74
N LEU A 208 0.02 -2.56 -5.56
CA LEU A 208 -0.14 -3.59 -6.58
C LEU A 208 -1.63 -3.88 -6.74
N ILE A 209 -2.20 -3.58 -7.92
CA ILE A 209 -3.53 -4.01 -8.33
C ILE A 209 -3.38 -5.34 -9.07
N PHE A 210 -3.94 -6.41 -8.52
CA PHE A 210 -3.84 -7.74 -9.10
C PHE A 210 -5.17 -8.14 -9.76
N VAL A 211 -5.16 -8.31 -11.08
CA VAL A 211 -6.35 -8.70 -11.86
C VAL A 211 -6.53 -10.22 -11.81
N LEU A 212 -7.56 -10.67 -11.10
CA LEU A 212 -7.96 -12.08 -10.97
C LEU A 212 -8.88 -12.46 -12.13
N SER A 213 -8.32 -12.98 -13.21
CA SER A 213 -9.04 -13.59 -14.33
C SER A 213 -8.79 -15.10 -14.34
N GLU A 214 -9.57 -15.84 -15.13
CA GLU A 214 -9.28 -17.25 -15.38
C GLU A 214 -7.83 -17.49 -15.80
N SER A 215 -7.32 -16.63 -16.68
CA SER A 215 -6.00 -16.77 -17.28
C SER A 215 -4.89 -16.38 -16.30
N SER A 216 -5.08 -15.34 -15.49
CA SER A 216 -4.10 -14.97 -14.47
C SER A 216 -4.02 -16.01 -13.35
N MET A 217 -5.16 -16.58 -12.91
CA MET A 217 -5.22 -17.62 -11.87
C MET A 217 -4.60 -18.96 -12.29
N LYS A 218 -4.60 -19.29 -13.59
CA LYS A 218 -3.97 -20.51 -14.15
C LYS A 218 -2.48 -20.33 -14.44
N SER A 219 -1.97 -19.11 -14.45
CA SER A 219 -0.59 -18.82 -14.82
C SER A 219 0.40 -19.22 -13.70
N ASN A 220 1.58 -19.74 -14.08
CA ASN A 220 2.69 -20.04 -13.15
C ASN A 220 3.28 -18.78 -12.46
N TRP A 221 2.75 -17.61 -12.79
CA TRP A 221 3.18 -16.29 -12.36
C TRP A 221 2.83 -15.98 -10.89
N VAL A 222 1.81 -16.65 -10.36
CA VAL A 222 1.13 -16.20 -9.14
C VAL A 222 1.89 -16.48 -7.84
N ARG A 223 2.92 -17.34 -7.82
CA ARG A 223 3.50 -17.78 -6.54
C ARG A 223 4.52 -16.83 -5.92
N SER A 224 5.57 -16.38 -6.62
CA SER A 224 6.65 -15.63 -5.94
C SER A 224 6.37 -14.15 -5.73
N GLU A 225 5.59 -13.54 -6.62
CA GLU A 225 5.43 -12.08 -6.65
C GLU A 225 4.40 -11.57 -5.64
N ILE A 226 3.26 -12.27 -5.53
CA ILE A 226 2.25 -11.95 -4.53
C ILE A 226 2.80 -12.28 -3.14
N LEU A 227 3.61 -13.35 -2.99
CA LEU A 227 4.29 -13.65 -1.73
C LEU A 227 5.28 -12.55 -1.31
N ASP A 228 6.01 -11.93 -2.24
CA ASP A 228 6.88 -10.78 -1.92
C ASP A 228 6.05 -9.55 -1.47
N ALA A 229 4.92 -9.26 -2.14
CA ALA A 229 4.02 -8.19 -1.75
C ALA A 229 3.39 -8.44 -0.36
N LEU A 230 2.94 -9.67 -0.10
CA LEU A 230 2.37 -10.09 1.19
C LEU A 230 3.41 -10.11 2.32
N SER A 231 4.68 -10.41 2.00
CA SER A 231 5.79 -10.34 2.97
C SER A 231 6.12 -8.90 3.39
N ARG A 232 5.93 -7.92 2.49
CA ARG A 232 6.04 -6.49 2.82
C ARG A 232 4.91 -6.01 3.73
N GLU A 233 3.72 -6.60 3.62
CA GLU A 233 2.60 -6.31 4.53
C GLU A 233 2.88 -6.78 5.96
N GLN A 234 3.48 -7.96 6.13
CA GLN A 234 3.81 -8.52 7.45
C GLN A 234 4.91 -7.76 8.21
N SER A 235 5.74 -6.97 7.52
CA SER A 235 6.85 -6.19 8.11
C SER A 235 6.48 -4.77 8.52
N GLY A 236 5.18 -4.42 8.49
CA GLY A 236 4.64 -3.16 9.02
C GLY A 236 4.25 -2.12 7.96
N SER A 237 4.36 -2.44 6.67
CA SER A 237 3.88 -1.57 5.59
C SER A 237 2.48 -1.99 5.14
N GLN A 238 1.50 -1.18 5.52
CA GLN A 238 0.06 -1.26 5.23
C GLN A 238 -0.29 -1.53 3.75
N ASN A 239 -1.43 -2.22 3.52
CA ASN A 239 -2.15 -2.47 2.26
C ASN A 239 -1.35 -2.13 0.99
N VAL A 240 -0.55 -3.09 0.54
CA VAL A 240 0.21 -3.04 -0.71
C VAL A 240 -0.57 -3.75 -1.82
N LEU A 241 -1.32 -4.81 -1.50
CA LEU A 241 -2.03 -5.63 -2.48
C LEU A 241 -3.53 -5.28 -2.58
N PHE A 242 -4.01 -5.09 -3.81
CA PHE A 242 -5.40 -4.76 -4.16
C PHE A 242 -5.90 -5.76 -5.22
N PRO A 243 -6.41 -6.93 -4.80
CA PRO A 243 -6.97 -7.88 -5.74
C PRO A 243 -8.30 -7.36 -6.30
N ILE A 244 -8.49 -7.47 -7.61
CA ILE A 244 -9.76 -7.17 -8.29
C ILE A 244 -10.19 -8.36 -9.15
N GLY A 245 -11.48 -8.68 -9.16
CA GLY A 245 -12.03 -9.83 -9.85
C GLY A 245 -12.43 -9.49 -11.29
N LEU A 246 -11.85 -10.17 -12.27
CA LEU A 246 -12.35 -10.19 -13.65
C LEU A 246 -13.10 -11.50 -13.93
N ALA A 247 -12.74 -12.57 -13.24
CA ALA A 247 -13.49 -13.83 -13.18
C ALA A 247 -14.69 -13.73 -12.22
N PRO A 248 -15.74 -14.55 -12.42
CA PRO A 248 -16.82 -14.71 -11.45
C PRO A 248 -16.31 -15.05 -10.04
N ILE A 249 -17.00 -14.55 -9.02
CA ILE A 249 -16.57 -14.74 -7.62
C ILE A 249 -16.53 -16.22 -7.24
N GLU A 250 -17.39 -17.04 -7.83
CA GLU A 250 -17.44 -18.49 -7.60
C GLU A 250 -16.17 -19.20 -8.08
N GLU A 251 -15.56 -18.72 -9.16
CA GLU A 251 -14.31 -19.27 -9.68
C GLU A 251 -13.12 -18.87 -8.80
N ILE A 252 -13.10 -17.61 -8.35
CA ILE A 252 -12.09 -17.12 -7.39
C ILE A 252 -12.20 -17.87 -6.06
N GLN A 253 -13.41 -18.21 -5.62
CA GLN A 253 -13.66 -19.01 -4.42
C GLN A 253 -13.14 -20.45 -4.54
N ARG A 254 -13.24 -21.05 -5.72
CA ARG A 254 -12.80 -22.43 -5.99
C ARG A 254 -11.33 -22.54 -6.39
N TRP A 255 -10.68 -21.43 -6.71
CA TRP A 255 -9.28 -21.43 -7.11
C TRP A 255 -8.39 -21.90 -5.95
N GLU A 256 -7.45 -22.80 -6.20
CA GLU A 256 -6.51 -23.28 -5.19
C GLU A 256 -5.09 -23.00 -5.66
N SER A 257 -4.28 -22.42 -4.78
CA SER A 257 -2.87 -22.12 -5.05
C SER A 257 -2.05 -22.43 -3.82
N PHE A 258 -1.96 -23.73 -3.54
CA PHE A 258 -1.09 -24.25 -2.50
C PHE A 258 0.34 -24.36 -3.03
N ASP A 259 1.29 -23.92 -2.22
CA ASP A 259 2.72 -24.08 -2.46
C ASP A 259 3.29 -25.05 -1.42
N ALA A 260 3.65 -26.25 -1.87
CA ALA A 260 4.11 -27.31 -0.97
C ALA A 260 5.49 -27.00 -0.36
N ASP A 261 6.30 -26.17 -1.02
CA ASP A 261 7.64 -25.82 -0.57
C ASP A 261 7.62 -24.76 0.54
N SER A 262 6.71 -23.79 0.50
CA SER A 262 6.52 -22.74 1.53
C SER A 262 5.40 -23.04 2.52
N GLY A 263 4.52 -24.00 2.23
CA GLY A 263 3.35 -24.35 3.04
C GLY A 263 2.23 -23.30 3.04
N ARG A 264 2.28 -22.31 2.13
CA ARG A 264 1.28 -21.23 2.05
C ARG A 264 0.21 -21.52 0.99
N ASP A 265 -1.03 -21.14 1.31
CA ASP A 265 -2.16 -21.15 0.39
C ASP A 265 -2.46 -19.71 -0.02
N LEU A 266 -1.92 -19.34 -1.16
CA LEU A 266 -2.03 -17.99 -1.68
C LEU A 266 -3.46 -17.64 -2.09
N ALA A 267 -4.22 -18.62 -2.57
CA ALA A 267 -5.60 -18.42 -2.95
C ALA A 267 -6.44 -18.09 -1.71
N ARG A 268 -6.17 -18.75 -0.57
CA ARG A 268 -6.80 -18.40 0.72
C ARG A 268 -6.42 -17.01 1.20
N GLU A 269 -5.15 -16.63 1.09
CA GLU A 269 -4.69 -15.29 1.49
C GLU A 269 -5.35 -14.19 0.65
N ILE A 270 -5.39 -14.34 -0.68
CA ILE A 270 -6.06 -13.38 -1.58
C ILE A 270 -7.56 -13.29 -1.30
N ARG A 271 -8.23 -14.41 -1.00
CA ARG A 271 -9.66 -14.42 -0.64
C ARG A 271 -10.00 -13.71 0.67
N SER A 272 -9.00 -13.42 1.51
CA SER A 272 -9.22 -12.65 2.74
C SER A 272 -9.41 -11.15 2.47
N TYR A 273 -9.04 -10.66 1.27
CA TYR A 273 -9.25 -9.28 0.87
C TYR A 273 -10.68 -9.07 0.38
N PHE A 274 -11.15 -7.83 0.48
CA PHE A 274 -12.29 -7.39 -0.32
C PHE A 274 -11.88 -7.31 -1.79
N ILE A 275 -12.55 -8.08 -2.65
CA ILE A 275 -12.26 -8.17 -4.09
C ILE A 275 -13.40 -7.47 -4.86
N PRO A 276 -13.20 -6.24 -5.37
CA PRO A 276 -14.14 -5.60 -6.27
C PRO A 276 -14.39 -6.43 -7.54
N ASP A 277 -15.64 -6.63 -7.90
CA ASP A 277 -16.05 -7.46 -9.04
C ASP A 277 -16.18 -6.63 -10.33
N PHE A 278 -15.22 -6.80 -11.24
CA PHE A 278 -15.17 -6.23 -12.57
C PHE A 278 -15.56 -7.22 -13.68
N SER A 279 -16.14 -8.39 -13.38
CA SER A 279 -16.62 -9.32 -14.42
C SER A 279 -17.60 -8.65 -15.41
N GLY A 280 -18.36 -7.66 -14.94
CA GLY A 280 -19.26 -6.82 -15.75
C GLY A 280 -18.65 -5.56 -16.38
N TRP A 281 -17.32 -5.41 -16.48
CA TRP A 281 -16.62 -4.16 -16.85
C TRP A 281 -17.01 -3.53 -18.20
N LYS A 282 -17.62 -4.29 -19.10
CA LYS A 282 -18.15 -3.78 -20.38
C LYS A 282 -19.36 -2.87 -20.16
N ASN A 283 -20.12 -3.06 -19.07
CA ASN A 283 -21.19 -2.17 -18.66
C ASN A 283 -20.59 -0.91 -17.98
N PRO A 284 -20.84 0.30 -18.49
CA PRO A 284 -20.26 1.53 -17.93
C PRO A 284 -20.62 1.78 -16.47
N THR A 285 -21.87 1.55 -16.08
CA THR A 285 -22.34 1.78 -14.70
C THR A 285 -21.70 0.82 -13.71
N SER A 286 -21.62 -0.47 -14.09
CA SER A 286 -20.96 -1.49 -13.27
C SER A 286 -19.47 -1.18 -13.10
N PHE A 287 -18.79 -0.86 -14.19
CA PHE A 287 -17.37 -0.48 -14.18
C PHE A 287 -17.10 0.74 -13.28
N GLU A 288 -17.86 1.83 -13.45
CA GLU A 288 -17.66 3.05 -12.68
C GLU A 288 -17.92 2.84 -11.18
N THR A 289 -18.94 2.05 -10.84
CA THR A 289 -19.25 1.71 -9.43
C THR A 289 -18.07 1.01 -8.74
N GLN A 290 -17.44 0.06 -9.43
CA GLN A 290 -16.33 -0.71 -8.89
C GLN A 290 -15.02 0.09 -8.91
N LEU A 291 -14.81 0.89 -9.96
CA LEU A 291 -13.70 1.84 -10.05
C LEU A 291 -13.67 2.78 -8.84
N GLN A 292 -14.82 3.34 -8.45
CA GLN A 292 -14.89 4.24 -7.29
C GLN A 292 -14.55 3.51 -5.98
N ARG A 293 -14.88 2.22 -5.84
CA ARG A 293 -14.45 1.41 -4.69
C ARG A 293 -12.93 1.26 -4.64
N VAL A 294 -12.31 0.97 -5.78
CA VAL A 294 -10.84 0.88 -5.89
C VAL A 294 -10.20 2.23 -5.55
N ILE A 295 -10.66 3.33 -6.16
CA ILE A 295 -10.15 4.68 -5.89
C ILE A 295 -10.26 5.03 -4.41
N ASN A 296 -11.41 4.76 -3.79
CA ASN A 296 -11.60 5.02 -2.37
C ASN A 296 -10.64 4.20 -1.51
N ALA A 297 -10.42 2.93 -1.85
CA ALA A 297 -9.51 2.05 -1.13
C ALA A 297 -8.04 2.50 -1.28
N LEU A 298 -7.66 3.03 -2.44
CA LEU A 298 -6.33 3.59 -2.67
C LEU A 298 -6.10 4.88 -1.84
N HIS A 299 -7.10 5.76 -1.75
CA HIS A 299 -7.02 7.04 -1.03
C HIS A 299 -7.13 6.96 0.50
N VAL A 300 -7.33 5.78 1.10
CA VAL A 300 -7.42 5.65 2.58
C VAL A 300 -6.17 6.20 3.29
N ARG A 301 -5.03 6.30 2.58
CA ARG A 301 -3.78 6.90 3.07
C ARG A 301 -3.89 8.40 3.39
N ASP A 302 -4.57 9.19 2.56
CA ASP A 302 -4.67 10.66 2.73
C ASP A 302 -5.52 11.06 3.94
N ARG A 303 -6.46 10.20 4.36
CA ARG A 303 -7.30 10.46 5.54
C ARG A 303 -6.57 10.21 6.86
N GLN A 304 -5.47 9.45 6.85
CA GLN A 304 -4.65 9.18 8.03
C GLN A 304 -3.49 10.18 8.16
N GLU A 305 -2.85 10.57 7.05
CA GLU A 305 -1.76 11.57 7.07
C GLU A 305 -2.26 13.00 7.38
N ALA A 306 -3.47 13.38 6.94
CA ALA A 306 -4.07 14.68 7.27
C ALA A 306 -4.46 14.83 8.76
N THR A 307 -4.60 13.72 9.49
CA THR A 307 -4.89 13.73 10.94
C THR A 307 -3.63 13.76 11.82
N ASP A 308 -2.45 13.50 11.25
CA ASP A 308 -1.19 13.35 11.99
C ASP A 308 -0.33 14.64 12.05
N GLN A 309 -0.78 15.76 11.49
CA GLN A 309 -0.10 17.07 11.53
C GLN A 309 -0.59 18.04 12.62
N LYS A 310 -1.14 17.55 13.73
CA LYS A 310 -1.31 18.35 14.98
C LYS A 310 -0.25 17.92 16.00
N PRO A 311 0.28 18.84 16.83
CA PRO A 311 1.41 18.54 17.71
C PRO A 311 1.07 17.36 18.62
N SER A 312 1.89 16.33 18.53
CA SER A 312 1.78 15.07 19.26
C SER A 312 2.05 15.30 20.74
N ILE A 313 0.99 15.21 21.54
CA ILE A 313 1.11 14.56 22.85
C ILE A 313 0.99 13.07 22.53
N ASP A 314 2.02 12.30 22.87
CA ASP A 314 2.08 10.85 22.69
C ASP A 314 0.90 10.15 23.42
N MET A 315 -0.21 9.98 22.70
CA MET A 315 -1.42 9.27 23.14
C MET A 315 -1.53 7.88 22.52
N SER A 316 -0.64 7.51 21.58
CA SER A 316 -0.78 6.26 20.81
C SER A 316 -0.51 5.01 21.66
N ASP A 317 0.45 5.09 22.58
CA ASP A 317 0.73 4.02 23.54
C ASP A 317 -0.36 3.88 24.60
N GLY A 318 -0.97 5.00 25.02
CA GLY A 318 -2.11 5.02 25.95
C GLY A 318 -3.34 4.33 25.37
N ILE A 319 -3.67 4.62 24.09
CA ILE A 319 -4.80 4.01 23.40
C ILE A 319 -4.58 2.50 23.17
N LYS A 320 -3.36 2.09 22.80
CA LYS A 320 -3.01 0.65 22.68
C LYS A 320 -3.09 -0.09 24.03
N LYS A 321 -2.62 0.54 25.11
CA LYS A 321 -2.71 -0.02 26.47
C LYS A 321 -4.16 -0.14 26.96
N LEU A 322 -5.01 0.85 26.68
CA LEU A 322 -6.43 0.81 27.08
C LEU A 322 -7.26 -0.15 26.23
N ALA A 323 -7.02 -0.21 24.92
CA ALA A 323 -7.69 -1.18 24.04
C ALA A 323 -7.34 -2.62 24.46
N SER A 324 -6.06 -2.89 24.73
CA SER A 324 -5.63 -4.19 25.23
C SER A 324 -6.16 -4.51 26.63
N SER A 325 -6.30 -3.52 27.55
CA SER A 325 -6.88 -3.77 28.87
C SER A 325 -8.38 -4.08 28.82
N ASN A 326 -9.15 -3.38 27.98
CA ASN A 326 -10.60 -3.63 27.84
C ASN A 326 -10.88 -4.98 27.18
N VAL A 327 -10.17 -5.32 26.12
CA VAL A 327 -10.35 -6.58 25.41
C VAL A 327 -9.88 -7.77 26.25
N ARG A 328 -8.79 -7.62 27.02
CA ARG A 328 -8.37 -8.62 28.00
C ARG A 328 -9.43 -8.84 29.08
N GLY A 329 -10.04 -7.76 29.58
CA GLY A 329 -11.14 -7.84 30.53
C GLY A 329 -12.36 -8.59 30.01
N ILE A 330 -12.72 -8.41 28.73
CA ILE A 330 -13.81 -9.17 28.07
C ILE A 330 -13.43 -10.65 28.00
N ALA A 331 -12.21 -10.97 27.57
CA ALA A 331 -11.75 -12.36 27.46
C ALA A 331 -11.77 -13.09 28.82
N ASP A 332 -11.36 -12.42 29.90
CA ASP A 332 -11.35 -12.99 31.24
C ASP A 332 -12.76 -13.25 31.78
N ARG A 333 -13.72 -12.32 31.56
CA ARG A 333 -15.12 -12.50 31.95
C ARG A 333 -15.79 -13.62 31.17
N LEU A 334 -15.57 -13.70 29.86
CA LEU A 334 -16.08 -14.79 29.04
C LEU A 334 -15.50 -16.15 29.45
N CYS A 335 -14.20 -16.22 29.78
CA CYS A 335 -13.60 -17.45 30.30
C CYS A 335 -14.25 -17.90 31.62
N ALA A 336 -14.55 -16.97 32.53
CA ALA A 336 -15.21 -17.28 33.80
C ALA A 336 -16.68 -17.74 33.59
N GLN A 337 -17.41 -17.13 32.66
CA GLN A 337 -18.77 -17.54 32.31
C GLN A 337 -18.80 -18.92 31.61
N ILE A 338 -17.78 -19.24 30.80
CA ILE A 338 -17.61 -20.59 30.24
C ILE A 338 -17.49 -21.62 31.37
N ASP A 339 -16.68 -21.35 32.39
CA ASP A 339 -16.56 -22.24 33.54
C ASP A 339 -17.91 -22.50 34.24
N ASP A 340 -18.71 -21.45 34.44
CA ASP A 340 -20.04 -21.57 35.02
C ASP A 340 -20.96 -22.46 34.16
N VAL A 341 -21.06 -22.20 32.85
CA VAL A 341 -21.90 -22.98 31.93
C VAL A 341 -21.50 -24.46 31.90
N PHE A 342 -20.19 -24.74 31.88
CA PHE A 342 -19.72 -26.12 31.83
C PHE A 342 -19.87 -26.87 33.16
N SER A 343 -20.01 -26.15 34.29
CA SER A 343 -20.32 -26.73 35.61
C SER A 343 -21.78 -27.19 35.74
N GLN A 344 -22.69 -26.71 34.88
CA GLN A 344 -24.11 -27.05 34.94
C GLN A 344 -24.37 -28.48 34.40
N PRO A 345 -25.27 -29.26 35.04
CA PRO A 345 -25.58 -30.64 34.65
C PRO A 345 -26.63 -30.68 33.52
N ILE A 346 -26.37 -29.96 32.43
CA ILE A 346 -27.24 -29.86 31.24
C ILE A 346 -26.53 -30.42 30.01
N GLU A 347 -27.30 -30.73 28.95
CA GLU A 347 -26.74 -31.27 27.70
C GLU A 347 -25.84 -30.26 26.97
N ASN A 348 -24.84 -30.75 26.24
CA ASN A 348 -23.88 -29.89 25.51
C ASN A 348 -24.56 -28.95 24.50
N ALA A 349 -25.67 -29.36 23.91
CA ALA A 349 -26.46 -28.52 23.01
C ALA A 349 -27.05 -27.28 23.73
N ASP A 350 -27.49 -27.44 24.97
CA ASP A 350 -28.02 -26.33 25.78
C ASP A 350 -26.89 -25.45 26.33
N LYS A 351 -25.74 -26.03 26.67
CA LYS A 351 -24.51 -25.28 27.02
C LYS A 351 -24.09 -24.36 25.87
N ILE A 352 -24.06 -24.86 24.63
CA ILE A 352 -23.71 -24.05 23.44
C ILE A 352 -24.69 -22.90 23.25
N ARG A 353 -26.00 -23.14 23.36
CA ARG A 353 -27.03 -22.09 23.27
C ARG A 353 -26.93 -21.04 24.38
N MET A 354 -26.46 -21.41 25.57
CA MET A 354 -26.18 -20.45 26.64
C MET A 354 -24.94 -19.62 26.31
N LEU A 355 -23.88 -20.23 25.79
CA LEU A 355 -22.66 -19.53 25.38
C LEU A 355 -22.89 -18.56 24.23
N GLU A 356 -23.72 -18.92 23.23
CA GLU A 356 -24.12 -18.00 22.15
C GLU A 356 -24.75 -16.72 22.70
N ARG A 357 -25.69 -16.87 23.64
CA ARG A 357 -26.35 -15.72 24.29
C ARG A 357 -25.37 -14.89 25.13
N LEU A 358 -24.47 -15.55 25.85
CA LEU A 358 -23.46 -14.89 26.68
C LEU A 358 -22.45 -14.11 25.83
N PHE A 359 -21.90 -14.70 24.78
CA PHE A 359 -20.94 -14.03 23.89
C PHE A 359 -21.57 -12.84 23.17
N CYS A 360 -22.82 -12.97 22.70
CA CYS A 360 -23.54 -11.84 22.11
C CYS A 360 -23.77 -10.72 23.12
N SER A 361 -24.30 -11.02 24.31
CA SER A 361 -24.59 -10.03 25.35
C SER A 361 -23.34 -9.28 25.80
N GLU A 362 -22.26 -9.98 26.13
CA GLU A 362 -21.06 -9.37 26.70
C GLU A 362 -20.35 -8.42 25.70
N ILE A 363 -20.37 -8.77 24.41
CA ILE A 363 -19.80 -7.93 23.35
C ILE A 363 -20.74 -6.77 23.02
N GLU A 364 -22.06 -6.99 23.02
CA GLU A 364 -23.06 -5.94 22.81
C GLU A 364 -23.05 -4.89 23.93
N ASP A 365 -22.99 -5.30 25.19
CA ASP A 365 -22.86 -4.42 26.35
C ASP A 365 -21.58 -3.56 26.26
N SER A 366 -20.50 -4.17 25.76
CA SER A 366 -19.23 -3.46 25.54
C SER A 366 -19.32 -2.45 24.38
N LEU A 367 -20.03 -2.78 23.30
CA LEU A 367 -20.28 -1.88 22.16
C LEU A 367 -21.21 -0.72 22.54
N GLU A 368 -22.26 -0.99 23.33
CA GLU A 368 -23.16 0.05 23.86
C GLU A 368 -22.44 1.02 24.79
N SER A 369 -21.55 0.52 25.65
CA SER A 369 -20.70 1.34 26.50
C SER A 369 -19.80 2.28 25.68
N ILE A 370 -19.21 1.79 24.58
CA ILE A 370 -18.41 2.58 23.64
C ILE A 370 -19.27 3.66 22.96
N SER A 371 -20.45 3.29 22.44
CA SER A 371 -21.39 4.22 21.80
C SER A 371 -21.84 5.32 22.76
N SER A 372 -22.15 4.96 24.02
CA SER A 372 -22.54 5.91 25.07
C SER A 372 -21.44 6.93 25.37
N CYS A 373 -20.17 6.50 25.32
CA CYS A 373 -19.03 7.39 25.49
C CYS A 373 -18.86 8.34 24.30
N GLU A 374 -19.08 7.88 23.06
CA GLU A 374 -19.08 8.72 21.87
C GLU A 374 -20.18 9.79 21.91
N ASP A 375 -21.39 9.44 22.36
CA ASP A 375 -22.50 10.39 22.49
C ASP A 375 -22.22 11.48 23.52
N LYS A 376 -21.65 11.11 24.69
CA LYS A 376 -21.25 12.07 25.73
C LYS A 376 -20.18 13.03 25.22
N ARG A 377 -19.23 12.51 24.43
CA ARG A 377 -18.17 13.30 23.80
C ARG A 377 -18.73 14.31 22.79
N GLN A 378 -19.58 13.88 21.85
CA GLN A 378 -20.20 14.77 20.85
C GLN A 378 -21.01 15.89 21.51
N LYS A 379 -21.72 15.57 22.62
CA LYS A 379 -22.44 16.57 23.43
C LYS A 379 -21.54 17.59 24.13
N ALA A 380 -20.32 17.22 24.49
CA ALA A 380 -19.37 18.12 25.13
C ALA A 380 -18.56 18.94 24.11
N GLU A 381 -18.23 18.37 22.94
CA GLU A 381 -17.62 19.08 21.80
C GLU A 381 -18.57 20.17 21.25
N SER A 382 -19.87 19.88 21.13
CA SER A 382 -20.89 20.86 20.72
C SER A 382 -21.10 22.00 21.71
N LYS A 383 -20.67 21.84 22.97
CA LYS A 383 -20.66 22.90 24.00
C LYS A 383 -19.36 23.71 24.03
N GLY A 384 -18.40 23.40 23.16
CA GLY A 384 -17.12 24.12 23.06
C GLY A 384 -16.17 23.87 24.23
N GLU A 385 -16.33 22.76 24.96
CA GLU A 385 -15.43 22.40 26.05
C GLU A 385 -14.01 22.12 25.52
N LYS A 386 -12.98 22.64 26.20
CA LYS A 386 -11.58 22.40 25.82
C LYS A 386 -11.27 20.91 25.91
N ALA A 387 -10.51 20.40 24.94
CA ALA A 387 -10.16 18.98 24.82
C ALA A 387 -9.47 18.38 26.09
N SER A 388 -8.74 19.19 26.86
CA SER A 388 -8.16 18.79 28.14
C SER A 388 -9.22 18.43 29.18
N ASN A 389 -10.29 19.22 29.25
CA ASN A 389 -11.39 19.03 30.21
C ASN A 389 -12.28 17.86 29.76
N LEU A 390 -12.39 17.64 28.45
CA LEU A 390 -13.12 16.53 27.85
C LEU A 390 -12.49 15.17 28.21
N ALA A 391 -11.16 15.08 28.20
CA ALA A 391 -10.42 13.88 28.58
C ALA A 391 -10.53 13.56 30.08
N GLU A 392 -10.51 14.60 30.94
CA GLU A 392 -10.74 14.46 32.39
C GLU A 392 -12.19 14.07 32.71
N ALA A 393 -13.18 14.68 32.07
CA ALA A 393 -14.60 14.42 32.33
C ALA A 393 -15.07 13.04 31.85
N LEU A 394 -14.44 12.49 30.81
CA LEU A 394 -14.78 11.17 30.24
C LEU A 394 -13.96 10.02 30.83
N GLY A 395 -13.01 10.30 31.74
CA GLY A 395 -12.15 9.29 32.37
C GLY A 395 -11.34 8.43 31.39
N SER A 396 -11.28 8.83 30.12
CA SER A 396 -10.70 8.05 29.03
C SER A 396 -9.95 9.00 28.10
N GLY A 397 -8.62 8.82 28.02
CA GLY A 397 -7.76 9.57 27.10
C GLY A 397 -7.92 9.13 25.63
N ILE A 398 -9.11 8.67 25.23
CA ILE A 398 -9.36 8.04 23.93
C ILE A 398 -9.98 9.07 22.97
N THR A 399 -9.37 9.23 21.80
CA THR A 399 -9.92 10.05 20.71
C THR A 399 -11.10 9.34 20.03
N GLY A 400 -12.01 10.06 19.35
CA GLY A 400 -13.22 9.48 18.76
C GLY A 400 -12.89 8.47 17.66
N ILE A 401 -11.79 8.69 16.95
CA ILE A 401 -11.22 7.75 15.98
C ILE A 401 -10.76 6.45 16.66
N GLY A 402 -10.23 6.54 17.88
CA GLY A 402 -9.86 5.38 18.70
C GLY A 402 -11.07 4.53 19.10
N MET A 403 -12.18 5.16 19.48
CA MET A 403 -13.42 4.46 19.87
C MET A 403 -14.06 3.71 18.69
N ALA A 404 -14.17 4.35 17.53
CA ALA A 404 -14.69 3.70 16.32
C ALA A 404 -13.86 2.50 15.87
N ARG A 405 -12.53 2.56 16.01
CA ARG A 405 -11.62 1.45 15.68
C ARG A 405 -11.78 0.28 16.64
N ILE A 406 -11.91 0.55 17.94
CA ILE A 406 -12.17 -0.48 18.96
C ILE A 406 -13.52 -1.15 18.69
N ALA A 407 -14.57 -0.37 18.36
CA ALA A 407 -15.89 -0.92 18.03
C ALA A 407 -15.85 -1.82 16.78
N CYS A 408 -15.09 -1.45 15.75
CA CYS A 408 -14.92 -2.26 14.55
C CYS A 408 -14.17 -3.57 14.83
N ASP A 409 -13.08 -3.52 15.60
CA ASP A 409 -12.32 -4.71 16.01
C ASP A 409 -13.18 -5.69 16.83
N LEU A 410 -13.94 -5.17 17.81
CA LEU A 410 -14.86 -5.97 18.61
C LEU A 410 -15.95 -6.65 17.77
N LYS A 411 -16.47 -5.98 16.73
CA LYS A 411 -17.45 -6.58 15.80
C LYS A 411 -16.86 -7.72 14.98
N HIS A 412 -15.63 -7.58 14.47
CA HIS A 412 -14.95 -8.68 13.77
C HIS A 412 -14.68 -9.87 14.70
N LYS A 413 -14.24 -9.58 15.93
CA LYS A 413 -14.00 -10.61 16.95
C LYS A 413 -15.28 -11.33 17.38
N LYS A 414 -16.43 -10.62 17.42
CA LYS A 414 -17.76 -11.23 17.59
C LYS A 414 -18.05 -12.26 16.52
N HIS A 415 -17.90 -11.90 15.24
CA HIS A 415 -18.16 -12.81 14.13
C HIS A 415 -17.24 -14.03 14.13
N ALA A 416 -15.97 -13.87 14.52
CA ALA A 416 -15.05 -14.99 14.67
C ALA A 416 -15.46 -15.95 15.80
N LEU A 417 -15.98 -15.43 16.92
CA LEU A 417 -16.51 -16.23 18.02
C LEU A 417 -17.81 -16.96 17.64
N GLU A 418 -18.71 -16.28 16.91
CA GLU A 418 -19.94 -16.89 16.37
C GLU A 418 -19.62 -18.04 15.41
N ALA A 419 -18.66 -17.84 14.50
CA ALA A 419 -18.22 -18.89 13.57
C ALA A 419 -17.62 -20.11 14.29
N ALA A 420 -16.81 -19.88 15.34
CA ALA A 420 -16.26 -20.96 16.15
C ALA A 420 -17.35 -21.74 16.91
N LEU A 421 -18.39 -21.06 17.39
CA LEU A 421 -19.54 -21.71 18.03
C LEU A 421 -20.36 -22.56 17.04
N ASP A 422 -20.56 -22.06 15.82
CA ASP A 422 -21.25 -22.81 14.75
C ASP A 422 -20.49 -24.09 14.37
N GLU A 423 -19.15 -24.04 14.33
CA GLU A 423 -18.31 -25.21 14.10
C GLU A 423 -18.42 -26.22 15.26
N LEU A 424 -18.41 -25.76 16.50
CA LEU A 424 -18.62 -26.62 17.67
C LEU A 424 -20.01 -27.25 17.71
N ARG A 425 -21.03 -26.53 17.24
CA ARG A 425 -22.40 -27.04 17.09
C ARG A 425 -22.47 -28.17 16.08
N PHE A 426 -21.70 -28.08 15.00
CA PHE A 426 -21.59 -29.16 14.02
C PHE A 426 -20.92 -30.40 14.64
N LEU A 427 -19.82 -30.19 15.38
CA LEU A 427 -19.05 -31.28 16.01
C LEU A 427 -19.78 -31.98 17.17
N THR A 428 -20.68 -31.29 17.86
CA THR A 428 -21.46 -31.83 19.00
C THR A 428 -22.76 -32.50 18.58
N LYS A 429 -23.12 -32.45 17.29
CA LYS A 429 -24.36 -33.03 16.75
C LYS A 429 -24.38 -34.57 16.77
N ASP A 430 -23.20 -35.19 16.67
CA ASP A 430 -23.04 -36.65 16.53
C ASP A 430 -22.25 -37.31 17.69
N SER A 431 -21.68 -36.53 18.61
CA SER A 431 -20.90 -37.03 19.76
C SER A 431 -21.46 -36.54 21.09
N LYS A 432 -21.78 -37.48 22.00
CA LYS A 432 -22.21 -37.17 23.37
C LYS A 432 -21.08 -36.63 24.24
N ASP A 433 -19.82 -36.87 23.88
CA ASP A 433 -18.66 -36.50 24.69
C ASP A 433 -17.56 -35.88 23.83
N LEU A 434 -17.35 -34.56 24.01
CA LEU A 434 -16.07 -33.92 23.72
C LEU A 434 -15.39 -33.63 25.07
N PRO A 435 -14.45 -34.49 25.52
CA PRO A 435 -13.66 -34.16 26.70
C PRO A 435 -12.89 -32.86 26.44
N ASN A 436 -12.92 -31.95 27.42
CA ASN A 436 -12.22 -30.65 27.39
C ASN A 436 -12.77 -29.60 26.42
N LEU A 437 -14.07 -29.69 26.06
CA LEU A 437 -14.73 -28.68 25.22
C LEU A 437 -14.65 -27.27 25.82
N GLY A 438 -14.84 -27.13 27.13
CA GLY A 438 -14.71 -25.85 27.83
C GLY A 438 -13.32 -25.22 27.73
N ASP A 439 -12.25 -26.01 27.89
CA ASP A 439 -10.87 -25.51 27.77
C ASP A 439 -10.50 -25.14 26.34
N SER A 440 -11.04 -25.87 25.36
CA SER A 440 -10.88 -25.56 23.93
C SER A 440 -11.54 -24.24 23.59
N LEU A 441 -12.76 -24.00 24.09
CA LEU A 441 -13.47 -22.74 23.95
C LEU A 441 -12.73 -21.57 24.59
N LYS A 442 -12.20 -21.72 25.82
CA LYS A 442 -11.39 -20.67 26.45
C LYS A 442 -10.14 -20.33 25.63
N ARG A 443 -9.52 -21.34 25.00
CA ARG A 443 -8.36 -21.12 24.13
C ARG A 443 -8.76 -20.31 22.89
N VAL A 444 -9.88 -20.65 22.25
CA VAL A 444 -10.43 -19.87 21.13
C VAL A 444 -10.74 -18.44 21.56
N VAL A 445 -11.44 -18.24 22.68
CA VAL A 445 -11.75 -16.89 23.21
C VAL A 445 -10.49 -16.07 23.45
N ARG A 446 -9.46 -16.65 24.07
CA ARG A 446 -8.20 -15.93 24.31
C ARG A 446 -7.47 -15.61 23.02
N VAL A 447 -7.37 -16.55 22.08
CA VAL A 447 -6.69 -16.31 20.78
C VAL A 447 -7.43 -15.25 19.97
N THR A 448 -8.76 -15.34 19.90
CA THR A 448 -9.59 -14.42 19.11
C THR A 448 -9.67 -13.02 19.71
N LEU A 449 -9.69 -12.90 21.04
CA LEU A 449 -9.79 -11.58 21.69
C LEU A 449 -8.42 -10.95 21.98
N GLN A 450 -7.43 -11.72 22.42
CA GLN A 450 -6.13 -11.18 22.84
C GLN A 450 -5.09 -11.12 21.70
N GLY A 451 -5.35 -11.79 20.57
CA GLY A 451 -4.66 -11.55 19.29
C GLY A 451 -5.17 -10.28 18.63
#